data_AF-A0A971HI92-F1
#
_entry.id   AF-A0A971HI92-F1
#
_cell.length_a   1.000
_cell.length_b   1.000
_cell.length_c   1.000
_cell.angle_alpha   90.00
_cell.angle_beta   90.00
_cell.angle_gamma   90.00
#
_symmetry.space_group_name_H-M   'P 1'
#
loop_
_entity.id
_entity.type
_entity.pdbx_description
1 polymer ?
#
loop_
_entity_poly.entity_id
_entity_poly.type
_entity_poly.pdbx_seq_one_letter_code
_entity_poly.pdbx_strand_id
1 'polypeptide(L)'
;MKKLVSLTLIIFMIFSAAISFASYEEKVSNHWSKDFIDKEFVAYYFPYLAKDNFQRFDPTAAFDEKDFTLSLASLSMDFDIELTFDDIGISKDLTRKEAVNIIGRKLIEDPTLKYEEKEIPFQDINTMDEESIELLRVLFSLGIINGVSETSFAPDKFLTQSEAIIILQRLKGVWEGMREVVFNIRGIIQSYNNQEAIVVKEEGDKLLVTITKEFPTPGYAMDINRIFRGRGEYKIELDIVPPKPDAILPQVITYKTMTIEIDKEQLTQGPPYVFTVDGIRQSIR
;
A
#
# COMPACT_ATOMS: atom_id res chain seq x y z
N MET A 1 33.42 -6.77 -35.19
CA MET A 1 33.12 -5.45 -34.61
C MET A 1 31.74 -5.30 -33.95
N LYS A 2 30.88 -6.34 -33.85
CA LYS A 2 29.50 -6.19 -33.29
C LYS A 2 29.29 -6.65 -31.83
N LYS A 3 30.33 -7.06 -31.10
CA LYS A 3 30.20 -7.53 -29.69
C LYS A 3 30.73 -6.57 -28.62
N LEU A 4 31.50 -5.54 -28.98
CA LEU A 4 32.01 -4.55 -28.00
C LEU A 4 30.97 -3.46 -27.65
N VAL A 5 30.02 -3.17 -28.55
CA VAL A 5 29.03 -2.09 -28.37
C VAL A 5 27.97 -2.47 -27.32
N SER A 6 27.69 -3.77 -27.15
CA SER A 6 26.69 -4.24 -26.17
C SER A 6 27.18 -4.15 -24.72
N LEU A 7 28.48 -4.34 -24.48
CA LEU A 7 29.05 -4.32 -23.12
C LEU A 7 29.17 -2.89 -22.59
N THR A 8 29.57 -1.94 -23.46
CA THR A 8 29.60 -0.51 -23.11
C THR A 8 28.21 0.06 -22.84
N LEU A 9 27.18 -0.35 -23.59
CA LEU A 9 25.79 0.04 -23.33
C LEU A 9 25.27 -0.47 -21.98
N ILE A 10 25.58 -1.73 -21.63
CA ILE A 10 25.20 -2.31 -20.33
C ILE A 10 25.96 -1.60 -19.19
N ILE A 11 27.25 -1.33 -19.36
CA ILE A 11 28.05 -0.58 -18.38
C ILE A 11 27.52 0.85 -18.21
N PHE A 12 27.10 1.53 -19.29
CA PHE A 12 26.52 2.87 -19.22
C PHE A 12 25.14 2.86 -18.52
N MET A 13 24.32 1.83 -18.75
CA MET A 13 23.05 1.64 -18.07
C MET A 13 23.24 1.41 -16.56
N ILE A 14 24.21 0.57 -16.18
CA ILE A 14 24.58 0.33 -14.78
C ILE A 14 25.13 1.61 -14.13
N PHE A 15 25.91 2.42 -14.86
CA PHE A 15 26.40 3.70 -14.35
C PHE A 15 25.27 4.74 -14.16
N SER A 16 24.29 4.80 -15.07
CA SER A 16 23.14 5.70 -14.93
C SER A 16 22.24 5.32 -13.75
N ALA A 17 22.08 4.02 -13.47
CA ALA A 17 21.38 3.55 -12.28
C ALA A 17 22.14 3.97 -11.01
N ALA A 18 23.46 3.75 -10.95
CA ALA A 18 24.28 4.09 -9.79
C ALA A 18 24.26 5.60 -9.43
N ILE A 19 24.15 6.49 -10.40
CA ILE A 19 24.02 7.94 -10.17
C ILE A 19 22.65 8.30 -9.56
N SER A 20 21.57 7.62 -10.00
CA SER A 20 20.23 7.77 -9.42
C SER A 20 20.11 7.19 -7.99
N PHE A 21 20.96 6.22 -7.65
CA PHE A 21 21.12 5.69 -6.28
C PHE A 21 22.04 6.52 -5.38
N ALA A 22 22.72 7.54 -5.90
CA ALA A 22 23.59 8.38 -5.08
C ALA A 22 22.83 9.59 -4.50
N SER A 23 21.98 10.24 -5.30
CA SER A 23 21.41 11.55 -4.93
C SER A 23 20.31 11.49 -3.87
N TYR A 24 19.45 10.48 -3.90
CA TYR A 24 18.41 10.31 -2.89
C TYR A 24 19.02 9.86 -1.56
N GLU A 25 19.88 8.85 -1.63
CA GLU A 25 20.55 8.23 -0.50
C GLU A 25 21.45 9.24 0.21
N GLU A 26 22.13 10.13 -0.53
CA GLU A 26 22.87 11.27 0.02
C GLU A 26 21.96 12.21 0.81
N LYS A 27 20.81 12.61 0.24
CA LYS A 27 19.84 13.54 0.87
C LYS A 27 19.28 13.02 2.18
N VAL A 28 19.11 11.70 2.33
CA VAL A 28 18.60 11.09 3.58
C VAL A 28 19.69 10.50 4.47
N SER A 29 20.93 10.38 3.99
CA SER A 29 22.00 9.60 4.65
C SER A 29 22.21 9.89 6.13
N ASN A 30 22.12 11.16 6.53
CA ASN A 30 22.31 11.65 7.90
C ASN A 30 21.02 12.23 8.51
N HIS A 31 19.87 11.93 7.91
CA HIS A 31 18.58 12.43 8.36
C HIS A 31 17.83 11.36 9.15
N TRP A 32 17.08 11.76 10.19
CA TRP A 32 16.33 10.82 11.05
C TRP A 32 15.30 9.99 10.27
N SER A 33 14.83 10.50 9.13
CA SER A 33 13.82 9.85 8.29
C SER A 33 14.36 8.74 7.39
N LYS A 34 15.68 8.50 7.37
CA LYS A 34 16.33 7.58 6.42
C LYS A 34 15.67 6.20 6.37
N ASP A 35 15.43 5.62 7.53
CA ASP A 35 14.89 4.26 7.66
C ASP A 35 13.35 4.24 7.63
N PHE A 36 12.72 5.41 7.47
CA PHE A 36 11.27 5.57 7.47
C PHE A 36 10.69 5.94 6.11
N ILE A 37 11.53 6.30 5.12
CA ILE A 37 11.06 6.67 3.79
C ILE A 37 11.43 5.57 2.79
N ASP A 38 10.41 5.10 2.07
CA ASP A 38 10.56 4.21 0.94
C ASP A 38 10.81 5.03 -0.34
N LYS A 39 11.92 4.75 -1.02
CA LYS A 39 12.32 5.47 -2.24
C LYS A 39 11.33 5.28 -3.38
N GLU A 40 10.79 4.07 -3.56
CA GLU A 40 9.82 3.75 -4.61
C GLU A 40 8.50 4.47 -4.34
N PHE A 41 8.10 4.55 -3.08
CA PHE A 41 6.94 5.34 -2.67
C PHE A 41 7.09 6.82 -3.03
N VAL A 42 8.25 7.43 -2.75
CA VAL A 42 8.53 8.82 -3.15
C VAL A 42 8.50 8.97 -4.67
N ALA A 43 9.14 8.05 -5.40
CA ALA A 43 9.15 8.08 -6.86
C ALA A 43 7.75 8.02 -7.48
N TYR A 44 6.85 7.23 -6.89
CA TYR A 44 5.51 7.00 -7.40
C TYR A 44 4.53 8.10 -6.99
N TYR A 45 4.43 8.44 -5.69
CA TYR A 45 3.43 9.39 -5.19
C TYR A 45 3.92 10.84 -5.11
N PHE A 46 5.23 11.07 -5.19
CA PHE A 46 5.86 12.40 -5.15
C PHE A 46 6.75 12.62 -6.39
N PRO A 47 6.23 12.43 -7.62
CA PRO A 47 7.06 12.44 -8.83
C PRO A 47 7.77 13.78 -9.06
N TYR A 48 7.23 14.89 -8.56
CA TYR A 48 7.86 16.22 -8.61
C TYR A 48 9.06 16.36 -7.67
N LEU A 49 9.13 15.61 -6.58
CA LEU A 49 10.31 15.51 -5.73
C LEU A 49 11.35 14.58 -6.34
N ALA A 50 10.91 13.48 -6.94
CA ALA A 50 11.78 12.46 -7.55
C ALA A 50 12.40 12.86 -8.90
N LYS A 51 11.81 13.86 -9.56
CA LYS A 51 12.31 14.39 -10.83
C LYS A 51 13.78 14.79 -10.75
N ASP A 52 14.50 14.59 -11.85
CA ASP A 52 15.90 14.97 -12.02
C ASP A 52 16.79 14.34 -10.92
N ASN A 53 16.60 13.04 -10.66
CA ASN A 53 17.28 12.29 -9.61
C ASN A 53 17.10 12.92 -8.23
N PHE A 54 15.85 13.13 -7.83
CA PHE A 54 15.50 13.66 -6.51
C PHE A 54 16.07 15.05 -6.20
N GLN A 55 16.44 15.85 -7.21
CA GLN A 55 17.13 17.13 -7.00
C GLN A 55 16.34 18.08 -6.08
N ARG A 56 15.01 18.06 -6.19
CA ARG A 56 14.08 18.91 -5.42
C ARG A 56 13.72 18.37 -4.04
N PHE A 57 14.04 17.12 -3.76
CA PHE A 57 13.76 16.52 -2.45
C PHE A 57 14.70 17.12 -1.40
N ASP A 58 14.14 17.77 -0.39
CA ASP A 58 14.86 18.22 0.80
C ASP A 58 14.04 17.76 2.01
N PRO A 59 14.51 16.74 2.77
CA PRO A 59 13.71 16.17 3.84
C PRO A 59 13.39 17.15 4.98
N THR A 60 14.11 18.28 5.07
CA THR A 60 13.94 19.29 6.12
C THR A 60 13.14 20.51 5.67
N ALA A 61 12.98 20.72 4.36
CA ALA A 61 12.24 21.86 3.83
C ALA A 61 10.75 21.77 4.19
N ALA A 62 10.11 22.92 4.39
CA ALA A 62 8.65 23.00 4.50
C ALA A 62 7.99 22.45 3.22
N PHE A 63 6.81 21.87 3.38
CA PHE A 63 6.09 21.23 2.31
C PHE A 63 4.86 22.04 1.91
N ASP A 64 4.63 22.14 0.59
CA ASP A 64 3.54 22.92 0.03
C ASP A 64 2.23 22.11 0.07
N GLU A 65 1.13 22.76 0.49
CA GLU A 65 -0.19 22.14 0.63
C GLU A 65 -0.74 21.61 -0.71
N LYS A 66 -0.51 22.33 -1.82
CA LYS A 66 -0.94 21.87 -3.14
C LYS A 66 -0.19 20.60 -3.55
N ASP A 67 1.13 20.57 -3.34
CA ASP A 67 1.93 19.39 -3.64
C ASP A 67 1.52 18.20 -2.76
N PHE A 68 1.26 18.44 -1.46
CA PHE A 68 0.73 17.44 -0.54
C PHE A 68 -0.60 16.86 -1.00
N THR A 69 -1.57 17.71 -1.35
CA THR A 69 -2.89 17.28 -1.81
C THR A 69 -2.83 16.55 -3.15
N LEU A 70 -1.91 16.89 -4.05
CA LEU A 70 -1.66 16.13 -5.29
C LEU A 70 -1.08 14.73 -5.03
N SER A 71 -0.18 14.60 -4.06
CA SER A 71 0.36 13.30 -3.65
C SER A 71 -0.68 12.45 -2.93
N LEU A 72 -1.48 13.06 -2.04
CA LEU A 72 -2.64 12.41 -1.43
C LEU A 72 -3.64 11.98 -2.50
N ALA A 73 -3.81 12.77 -3.57
CA ALA A 73 -4.69 12.42 -4.66
C ALA A 73 -4.23 11.22 -5.47
N SER A 74 -2.95 11.22 -5.84
CA SER A 74 -2.32 10.08 -6.50
C SER A 74 -2.45 8.81 -5.66
N LEU A 75 -2.25 8.91 -4.34
CA LEU A 75 -2.45 7.80 -3.41
C LEU A 75 -3.91 7.36 -3.37
N SER A 76 -4.85 8.29 -3.19
CA SER A 76 -6.29 7.97 -3.09
C SER A 76 -6.80 7.24 -4.33
N MET A 77 -6.31 7.59 -5.52
CA MET A 77 -6.68 6.93 -6.78
C MET A 77 -6.29 5.44 -6.81
N ASP A 78 -5.12 5.07 -6.29
CA ASP A 78 -4.71 3.65 -6.19
C ASP A 78 -5.62 2.85 -5.24
N PHE A 79 -6.29 3.54 -4.34
CA PHE A 79 -7.26 3.00 -3.42
C PHE A 79 -8.69 3.34 -3.86
N ASP A 80 -8.99 3.65 -5.12
CA ASP A 80 -10.37 3.92 -5.58
C ASP A 80 -11.16 4.93 -4.69
N ILE A 81 -10.46 5.81 -3.98
CA ILE A 81 -11.04 6.83 -3.11
C ILE A 81 -11.26 8.05 -3.98
N GLU A 82 -12.53 8.45 -4.16
CA GLU A 82 -12.90 9.60 -4.97
C GLU A 82 -12.37 10.89 -4.37
N LEU A 83 -11.88 11.79 -5.23
CA LEU A 83 -11.50 13.14 -4.86
C LEU A 83 -12.17 14.16 -5.76
N THR A 84 -12.50 15.29 -5.17
CA THR A 84 -13.10 16.43 -5.82
C THR A 84 -12.04 17.50 -6.10
N PHE A 85 -12.30 18.39 -7.06
CA PHE A 85 -11.38 19.51 -7.32
C PHE A 85 -11.24 20.44 -6.12
N ASP A 86 -12.24 20.48 -5.24
CA ASP A 86 -12.23 21.26 -4.01
C ASP A 86 -11.23 20.71 -2.97
N ASP A 87 -10.75 19.48 -3.16
CA ASP A 87 -9.72 18.86 -2.31
C ASP A 87 -8.29 19.28 -2.70
N ILE A 88 -8.11 20.00 -3.83
CA ILE A 88 -6.79 20.50 -4.25
C ILE A 88 -6.49 21.79 -3.49
N GLY A 89 -5.45 21.72 -2.65
CA GLY A 89 -5.01 22.83 -1.83
C GLY A 89 -4.41 23.99 -2.63
N ILE A 90 -4.17 25.09 -1.93
CA ILE A 90 -3.49 26.27 -2.50
C ILE A 90 -1.98 26.18 -2.28
N SER A 91 -1.20 26.85 -3.12
CA SER A 91 0.26 26.88 -2.93
C SER A 91 0.62 27.78 -1.74
N LYS A 92 0.92 27.14 -0.62
CA LYS A 92 1.44 27.71 0.62
C LYS A 92 2.08 26.60 1.46
N ASP A 93 2.92 26.98 2.41
CA ASP A 93 3.46 26.02 3.38
C ASP A 93 2.34 25.42 4.22
N LEU A 94 2.37 24.10 4.36
CA LEU A 94 1.37 23.30 5.07
C LEU A 94 1.75 23.16 6.54
N THR A 95 0.85 23.51 7.45
CA THR A 95 1.03 23.23 8.89
C THR A 95 0.64 21.80 9.26
N ARG A 96 1.15 21.32 10.41
CA ARG A 96 0.79 20.00 10.94
C ARG A 96 -0.71 19.86 11.23
N LYS A 97 -1.35 20.91 11.76
CA LYS A 97 -2.80 20.97 11.96
C LYS A 97 -3.57 20.86 10.64
N GLU A 98 -3.14 21.57 9.60
CA GLU A 98 -3.81 21.50 8.29
C GLU A 98 -3.68 20.11 7.67
N ALA A 99 -2.51 19.47 7.78
CA ALA A 99 -2.33 18.08 7.34
C ALA A 99 -3.25 17.10 8.08
N VAL A 100 -3.43 17.28 9.41
CA VAL A 100 -4.41 16.53 10.20
C VAL A 100 -5.81 16.72 9.64
N ASN A 101 -6.20 17.96 9.36
CA ASN A 101 -7.55 18.25 8.91
C ASN A 101 -7.82 17.67 7.52
N ILE A 102 -6.84 17.72 6.60
CA ILE A 102 -6.95 17.15 5.26
C ILE A 102 -7.12 15.62 5.32
N ILE A 103 -6.21 14.92 6.02
CA ILE A 103 -6.22 13.45 6.05
C ILE A 103 -7.36 12.94 6.93
N GLY A 104 -7.55 13.56 8.10
CA GLY A 104 -8.54 13.16 9.08
C GLY A 104 -9.94 13.17 8.50
N ARG A 105 -10.35 14.30 7.87
CA ARG A 105 -11.66 14.40 7.21
C ARG A 105 -11.84 13.30 6.18
N LYS A 106 -10.81 13.05 5.37
CA LYS A 106 -10.87 12.01 4.34
C LYS A 106 -11.08 10.61 4.92
N LEU A 107 -10.44 10.33 6.05
CA LEU A 107 -10.45 9.02 6.66
C LEU A 107 -11.77 8.72 7.38
N ILE A 108 -12.34 9.72 8.08
CA ILE A 108 -13.60 9.55 8.82
C ILE A 108 -14.83 9.45 7.89
N GLU A 109 -14.70 9.86 6.63
CA GLU A 109 -15.73 9.66 5.60
C GLU A 109 -15.91 8.17 5.25
N ASP A 110 -14.93 7.31 5.50
CA ASP A 110 -15.03 5.88 5.23
C ASP A 110 -15.80 5.17 6.37
N PRO A 111 -17.03 4.67 6.13
CA PRO A 111 -17.84 4.01 7.17
C PRO A 111 -17.26 2.68 7.63
N THR A 112 -16.24 2.16 6.94
CA THR A 112 -15.56 0.91 7.27
C THR A 112 -14.34 1.13 8.18
N LEU A 113 -13.99 2.40 8.46
CA LEU A 113 -12.92 2.73 9.38
C LEU A 113 -13.22 2.17 10.78
N LYS A 114 -12.28 1.35 11.28
CA LYS A 114 -12.27 0.84 12.65
C LYS A 114 -10.95 1.19 13.29
N TYR A 115 -11.01 1.78 14.47
CA TYR A 115 -9.82 2.09 15.27
C TYR A 115 -10.16 2.00 16.76
N GLU A 116 -9.16 1.70 17.57
CA GLU A 116 -9.25 1.80 19.02
C GLU A 116 -8.74 3.17 19.43
N GLU A 117 -9.60 3.95 20.07
CA GLU A 117 -9.27 5.30 20.52
C GLU A 117 -8.15 5.27 21.56
N LYS A 118 -7.10 6.07 21.33
CA LYS A 118 -6.00 6.26 22.28
C LYS A 118 -6.08 7.64 22.92
N GLU A 119 -5.67 7.73 24.18
CA GLU A 119 -5.44 9.01 24.83
C GLU A 119 -4.30 9.77 24.13
N ILE A 120 -4.55 11.05 23.83
CA ILE A 120 -3.55 11.93 23.22
C ILE A 120 -2.70 12.57 24.32
N PRO A 121 -1.36 12.41 24.31
CA PRO A 121 -0.49 12.93 25.36
C PRO A 121 -0.06 14.39 25.16
N PHE A 122 -0.54 15.05 24.10
CA PHE A 122 -0.05 16.37 23.67
C PHE A 122 -0.70 17.50 24.46
N GLN A 123 0.12 18.37 25.05
CA GLN A 123 -0.34 19.47 25.90
C GLN A 123 -0.62 20.76 25.13
N ASP A 124 -0.08 20.89 23.92
CA ASP A 124 -0.09 22.08 23.07
C ASP A 124 -1.19 22.08 22.00
N ILE A 125 -2.10 21.10 22.04
CA ILE A 125 -3.24 20.99 21.09
C ILE A 125 -4.43 21.87 21.47
N ASN A 126 -4.38 22.52 22.64
CA ASN A 126 -5.42 23.46 23.08
C ASN A 126 -5.52 24.72 22.19
N THR A 127 -4.58 24.93 21.26
CA THR A 127 -4.67 25.97 20.22
C THR A 127 -5.48 25.54 18.99
N MET A 128 -5.88 24.26 18.92
CA MET A 128 -6.71 23.70 17.86
C MET A 128 -8.19 23.74 18.28
N ASP A 129 -9.09 23.79 17.30
CA ASP A 129 -10.51 23.56 17.51
C ASP A 129 -10.82 22.08 17.82
N GLU A 130 -12.00 21.83 18.39
CA GLU A 130 -12.43 20.50 18.83
C GLU A 130 -12.46 19.47 17.69
N GLU A 131 -12.93 19.86 16.51
CA GLU A 131 -12.95 18.99 15.33
C GLU A 131 -11.53 18.55 14.96
N SER A 132 -10.59 19.49 14.87
CA SER A 132 -9.19 19.21 14.56
C SER A 132 -8.53 18.31 15.62
N ILE A 133 -8.90 18.45 16.90
CA ILE A 133 -8.41 17.59 17.99
C ILE A 133 -8.92 16.15 17.82
N GLU A 134 -10.19 15.98 17.47
CA GLU A 134 -10.75 14.64 17.22
C GLU A 134 -10.13 14.00 15.98
N LEU A 135 -9.93 14.76 14.90
CA LEU A 135 -9.19 14.27 13.73
C LEU A 135 -7.76 13.84 14.10
N LEU A 136 -7.05 14.64 14.92
CA LEU A 136 -5.73 14.27 15.43
C LEU A 136 -5.79 12.97 16.23
N ARG A 137 -6.84 12.76 17.05
CA ARG A 137 -7.04 11.54 17.82
C ARG A 137 -7.11 10.30 16.94
N VAL A 138 -7.90 10.38 15.86
CA VAL A 138 -8.04 9.29 14.89
C VAL A 138 -6.68 8.96 14.27
N LEU A 139 -6.00 9.97 13.72
CA LEU A 139 -4.72 9.77 13.04
C LEU A 139 -3.62 9.27 13.98
N PHE A 140 -3.61 9.73 15.24
CA PHE A 140 -2.69 9.25 16.26
C PHE A 140 -2.99 7.81 16.67
N SER A 141 -4.27 7.47 16.85
CA SER A 141 -4.72 6.12 17.23
C SER A 141 -4.31 5.07 16.19
N LEU A 142 -4.44 5.45 14.91
CA LEU A 142 -4.03 4.66 13.74
C LEU A 142 -2.53 4.67 13.47
N GLY A 143 -1.75 5.45 14.22
CA GLY A 143 -0.30 5.57 14.04
C GLY A 143 0.12 6.32 12.76
N ILE A 144 -0.81 7.01 12.09
CA ILE A 144 -0.54 7.81 10.88
C ILE A 144 0.35 9.00 11.22
N ILE A 145 0.05 9.71 12.31
CA ILE A 145 0.80 10.88 12.76
C ILE A 145 1.24 10.73 14.22
N ASN A 146 2.47 11.18 14.52
CA ASN A 146 3.02 11.23 15.87
C ASN A 146 3.29 12.68 16.27
N GLY A 147 3.48 12.93 17.57
CA GLY A 147 3.97 14.21 18.07
C GLY A 147 5.41 14.49 17.64
N VAL A 148 5.84 15.74 17.78
CA VAL A 148 7.26 16.13 17.62
C VAL A 148 8.09 15.77 18.87
N SER A 149 7.40 15.45 19.97
CA SER A 149 7.95 14.84 21.19
C SER A 149 6.86 13.99 21.85
N GLU A 150 7.17 13.39 23.00
CA GLU A 150 6.20 12.60 23.78
C GLU A 150 4.99 13.42 24.25
N THR A 151 5.15 14.74 24.47
CA THR A 151 4.11 15.59 25.07
C THR A 151 3.73 16.80 24.23
N SER A 152 4.25 16.93 22.99
CA SER A 152 3.97 18.07 22.10
C SER A 152 3.74 17.62 20.66
N PHE A 153 2.70 18.18 20.05
CA PHE A 153 2.32 17.97 18.66
C PHE A 153 2.83 19.08 17.72
N ALA A 154 2.97 20.30 18.21
CA ALA A 154 3.31 21.52 17.48
C ALA A 154 2.37 21.81 16.28
N PRO A 155 1.09 22.14 16.52
CA PRO A 155 0.07 22.25 15.47
C PRO A 155 0.38 23.28 14.38
N ASP A 156 0.96 24.42 14.75
CA ASP A 156 1.25 25.52 13.81
C ASP A 156 2.66 25.43 13.20
N LYS A 157 3.44 24.39 13.51
CA LYS A 157 4.72 24.12 12.84
C LYS A 157 4.45 23.68 11.41
N PHE A 158 5.23 24.19 10.46
CA PHE A 158 5.21 23.71 9.08
C PHE A 158 5.68 22.24 9.01
N LEU A 159 4.93 21.47 8.23
CA LEU A 159 5.22 20.09 7.93
C LEU A 159 6.41 20.03 6.98
N THR A 160 7.42 19.24 7.32
CA THR A 160 8.58 19.02 6.44
C THR A 160 8.26 18.00 5.34
N GLN A 161 9.02 18.00 4.24
CA GLN A 161 8.83 17.01 3.17
C GLN A 161 8.93 15.57 3.68
N SER A 162 9.87 15.29 4.60
CA SER A 162 10.01 13.96 5.19
C SER A 162 8.82 13.55 6.06
N GLU A 163 8.32 14.46 6.90
CA GLU A 163 7.12 14.22 7.71
C GLU A 163 5.90 13.95 6.81
N ALA A 164 5.71 14.73 5.75
CA ALA A 164 4.62 14.56 4.78
C ALA A 164 4.65 13.20 4.10
N ILE A 165 5.82 12.78 3.61
CA ILE A 165 5.99 11.48 2.96
C ILE A 165 5.70 10.34 3.93
N ILE A 166 6.23 10.39 5.15
CA ILE A 166 6.02 9.35 6.17
C ILE A 166 4.54 9.24 6.54
N ILE A 167 3.85 10.37 6.69
CA ILE A 167 2.41 10.39 6.97
C ILE A 167 1.63 9.71 5.85
N LEU A 168 1.91 10.03 4.57
CA LEU A 168 1.21 9.38 3.46
C LEU A 168 1.57 7.88 3.32
N GLN A 169 2.81 7.47 3.62
CA GLN A 169 3.17 6.05 3.66
C GLN A 169 2.38 5.29 4.73
N ARG A 170 2.21 5.88 5.91
CA ARG A 170 1.44 5.26 7.00
C ARG A 170 -0.05 5.24 6.68
N LEU A 171 -0.58 6.31 6.08
CA LEU A 171 -1.94 6.34 5.57
C LEU A 171 -2.18 5.23 4.55
N LYS A 172 -1.24 5.02 3.62
CA LYS A 172 -1.28 3.90 2.67
C LYS A 172 -1.41 2.56 3.41
N GLY A 173 -0.57 2.32 4.42
CA GLY A 173 -0.64 1.09 5.22
C GLY A 173 -1.98 0.88 5.93
N VAL A 174 -2.59 1.97 6.44
CA VAL A 174 -3.94 1.92 7.03
C VAL A 174 -4.99 1.56 5.97
N TRP A 175 -4.96 2.21 4.80
CA TRP A 175 -5.89 1.89 3.71
C TRP A 175 -5.70 0.49 3.14
N GLU A 176 -4.47 -0.05 3.12
CA GLU A 176 -4.21 -1.45 2.78
C GLU A 176 -4.89 -2.37 3.78
N GLY A 177 -4.66 -2.16 5.08
CA GLY A 177 -5.28 -2.98 6.14
C GLY A 177 -6.81 -2.91 6.14
N MET A 178 -7.39 -1.74 5.88
CA MET A 178 -8.86 -1.58 5.78
C MET A 178 -9.49 -2.36 4.61
N ARG A 179 -8.70 -2.71 3.60
CA ARG A 179 -9.16 -3.47 2.43
C ARG A 179 -9.00 -4.96 2.59
N GLU A 180 -8.19 -5.42 3.54
CA GLU A 180 -7.96 -6.85 3.73
C GLU A 180 -9.23 -7.55 4.19
N VAL A 181 -9.49 -8.69 3.57
CA VAL A 181 -10.63 -9.56 3.87
C VAL A 181 -10.11 -10.73 4.66
N VAL A 182 -10.68 -10.95 5.84
CA VAL A 182 -10.38 -12.13 6.65
C VAL A 182 -11.04 -13.35 6.02
N PHE A 183 -10.29 -14.45 5.92
CA PHE A 183 -10.77 -15.71 5.33
C PHE A 183 -10.19 -16.91 6.08
N ASN A 184 -10.84 -18.06 5.92
CA ASN A 184 -10.37 -19.35 6.43
C ASN A 184 -10.19 -20.34 5.29
N ILE A 185 -9.06 -21.05 5.25
CA ILE A 185 -8.84 -22.12 4.26
C ILE A 185 -9.58 -23.38 4.72
N ARG A 186 -10.50 -23.88 3.87
CA ARG A 186 -11.24 -25.12 4.13
C ARG A 186 -10.45 -26.36 3.71
N GLY A 187 -9.70 -26.25 2.63
CA GLY A 187 -8.87 -27.33 2.13
C GLY A 187 -8.27 -27.03 0.78
N ILE A 188 -7.25 -27.81 0.45
CA ILE A 188 -6.57 -27.79 -0.84
C ILE A 188 -6.43 -29.22 -1.35
N ILE A 189 -6.81 -29.44 -2.61
CA ILE A 189 -6.69 -30.73 -3.28
C ILE A 189 -5.93 -30.58 -4.60
N GLN A 190 -5.24 -31.64 -5.02
CA GLN A 190 -4.61 -31.73 -6.33
C GLN A 190 -5.38 -32.70 -7.22
N SER A 191 -5.53 -32.35 -8.50
CA SER A 191 -6.15 -33.19 -9.52
C SER A 191 -5.37 -33.10 -10.85
N TYR A 192 -5.70 -34.00 -11.79
CA TYR A 192 -5.06 -34.09 -13.11
C TYR A 192 -6.05 -33.83 -14.26
N ASN A 193 -7.31 -33.55 -13.94
CA ASN A 193 -8.37 -33.30 -14.91
C ASN A 193 -9.30 -32.22 -14.33
N ASN A 194 -8.99 -30.96 -14.62
CA ASN A 194 -9.76 -29.80 -14.21
C ASN A 194 -9.47 -28.62 -15.17
N GLN A 195 -10.02 -27.44 -14.88
CA GLN A 195 -9.73 -26.20 -15.61
C GLN A 195 -9.56 -25.04 -14.63
N GLU A 196 -8.82 -24.00 -15.03
CA GLU A 196 -8.70 -22.79 -14.21
C GLU A 196 -10.06 -22.13 -14.03
N ALA A 197 -10.43 -21.87 -12.79
CA ALA A 197 -11.74 -21.31 -12.46
C ALA A 197 -11.72 -20.68 -11.07
N ILE A 198 -12.59 -19.68 -10.89
CA ILE A 198 -13.02 -19.19 -9.59
C ILE A 198 -14.52 -19.43 -9.50
N VAL A 199 -14.94 -20.20 -8.51
CA VAL A 199 -16.35 -20.51 -8.27
C VAL A 199 -16.75 -19.93 -6.92
N VAL A 200 -17.77 -19.08 -6.93
CA VAL A 200 -18.30 -18.43 -5.74
C VAL A 200 -19.66 -19.04 -5.41
N LYS A 201 -19.83 -19.50 -4.17
CA LYS A 201 -21.08 -20.09 -3.68
C LYS A 201 -21.45 -19.47 -2.34
N GLU A 202 -22.67 -18.96 -2.23
CA GLU A 202 -23.22 -18.50 -0.97
C GLU A 202 -23.71 -19.68 -0.12
N GLU A 203 -23.33 -19.71 1.14
CA GLU A 203 -23.79 -20.70 2.13
C GLU A 203 -24.18 -19.97 3.41
N GLY A 204 -25.47 -19.61 3.55
CA GLY A 204 -25.97 -18.88 4.72
C GLY A 204 -25.31 -17.50 4.85
N ASP A 205 -24.68 -17.26 6.00
CA ASP A 205 -23.91 -16.07 6.37
C ASP A 205 -22.49 -16.05 5.79
N LYS A 206 -22.09 -17.10 5.07
CA LYS A 206 -20.76 -17.29 4.53
C LYS A 206 -20.74 -17.33 3.01
N LEU A 207 -19.56 -17.07 2.48
CA LEU A 207 -19.22 -17.20 1.08
C LEU A 207 -18.09 -18.22 0.93
N LEU A 208 -18.34 -19.27 0.15
CA LEU A 208 -17.30 -20.20 -0.28
C LEU A 208 -16.73 -19.74 -1.62
N VAL A 209 -15.42 -19.50 -1.65
CA VAL A 209 -14.70 -19.16 -2.88
C VAL A 209 -13.75 -20.30 -3.18
N THR A 210 -13.94 -20.94 -4.33
CA THR A 210 -13.13 -22.08 -4.78
C THR A 210 -12.27 -21.65 -5.96
N ILE A 211 -10.96 -21.67 -5.77
CA ILE A 211 -9.96 -21.22 -6.74
C ILE A 211 -9.24 -22.45 -7.27
N THR A 212 -9.25 -22.64 -8.59
CA THR A 212 -8.48 -23.69 -9.26
C THR A 212 -7.39 -23.06 -10.12
N LYS A 213 -6.14 -23.42 -9.86
CA LYS A 213 -4.95 -22.97 -10.59
C LYS A 213 -4.26 -24.14 -11.27
N GLU A 214 -3.87 -23.94 -12.53
CA GLU A 214 -3.08 -24.87 -13.32
C GLU A 214 -1.58 -24.73 -13.04
N PHE A 215 -0.88 -25.86 -12.96
CA PHE A 215 0.57 -25.94 -12.82
C PHE A 215 1.15 -26.90 -13.87
N PRO A 216 2.33 -26.58 -14.42
CA PRO A 216 2.94 -27.36 -15.51
C PRO A 216 3.37 -28.76 -15.08
N THR A 217 3.68 -28.94 -13.78
CA THR A 217 4.07 -30.22 -13.18
C THR A 217 3.49 -30.34 -11.77
N PRO A 218 3.46 -31.55 -11.18
CA PRO A 218 3.26 -31.70 -9.74
C PRO A 218 4.36 -30.98 -8.93
N GLY A 219 4.16 -30.82 -7.62
CA GLY A 219 5.21 -30.36 -6.69
C GLY A 219 5.23 -28.87 -6.38
N TYR A 220 4.42 -28.05 -7.06
CA TYR A 220 4.16 -26.68 -6.62
C TYR A 220 3.46 -26.68 -5.25
N ALA A 221 3.71 -25.65 -4.44
CA ALA A 221 2.84 -25.27 -3.34
C ALA A 221 1.98 -24.08 -3.77
N MET A 222 0.76 -24.01 -3.25
CA MET A 222 -0.18 -22.92 -3.50
C MET A 222 -0.86 -22.59 -2.18
N ASP A 223 -0.79 -21.32 -1.81
CA ASP A 223 -1.48 -20.72 -0.68
C ASP A 223 -2.07 -19.35 -1.09
N ILE A 224 -2.76 -18.67 -0.18
CA ILE A 224 -3.22 -17.29 -0.36
C ILE A 224 -2.41 -16.40 0.58
N ASN A 225 -1.69 -15.43 -0.02
CA ASN A 225 -0.98 -14.41 0.74
C ASN A 225 -1.98 -13.47 1.44
N ARG A 226 -2.96 -12.96 0.68
CA ARG A 226 -4.04 -12.11 1.19
C ARG A 226 -5.19 -12.01 0.20
N ILE A 227 -6.33 -11.54 0.70
CA ILE A 227 -7.47 -11.12 -0.11
C ILE A 227 -7.76 -9.68 0.25
N PHE A 228 -7.98 -8.83 -0.74
CA PHE A 228 -8.28 -7.44 -0.49
C PHE A 228 -9.33 -6.88 -1.46
N ARG A 229 -10.07 -5.90 -0.97
CA ARG A 229 -11.10 -5.19 -1.71
C ARG A 229 -10.49 -4.29 -2.78
N GLY A 230 -10.90 -4.49 -4.04
CA GLY A 230 -10.62 -3.60 -5.17
C GLY A 230 -11.89 -2.89 -5.67
N ARG A 231 -11.87 -2.41 -6.91
CA ARG A 231 -12.99 -1.68 -7.52
C ARG A 231 -14.06 -2.63 -8.06
N GLY A 232 -15.11 -2.86 -7.28
CA GLY A 232 -16.23 -3.72 -7.67
C GLY A 232 -15.91 -5.22 -7.62
N GLU A 233 -14.75 -5.59 -7.06
CA GLU A 233 -14.25 -6.95 -6.96
C GLU A 233 -13.36 -7.11 -5.72
N TYR A 234 -13.10 -8.37 -5.35
CA TYR A 234 -12.09 -8.76 -4.39
C TYR A 234 -10.93 -9.44 -5.10
N LYS A 235 -9.72 -8.97 -4.84
CA LYS A 235 -8.50 -9.49 -5.42
C LYS A 235 -7.87 -10.51 -4.49
N ILE A 236 -7.49 -11.66 -5.05
CA ILE A 236 -6.82 -12.76 -4.36
C ILE A 236 -5.36 -12.77 -4.80
N GLU A 237 -4.45 -12.56 -3.87
CA GLU A 237 -3.01 -12.67 -4.10
C GLU A 237 -2.56 -14.07 -3.69
N LEU A 238 -2.20 -14.92 -4.65
CA LEU A 238 -1.71 -16.27 -4.40
C LEU A 238 -0.23 -16.27 -4.02
N ASP A 239 0.14 -17.09 -3.04
CA ASP A 239 1.54 -17.46 -2.79
C ASP A 239 1.83 -18.80 -3.46
N ILE A 240 2.75 -18.78 -4.44
CA ILE A 240 3.07 -19.96 -5.25
C ILE A 240 4.57 -20.21 -5.14
N VAL A 241 4.91 -21.38 -4.60
CA VAL A 241 6.29 -21.84 -4.50
C VAL A 241 6.51 -22.97 -5.51
N PRO A 242 7.43 -22.81 -6.47
CA PRO A 242 7.76 -23.88 -7.41
C PRO A 242 8.43 -25.07 -6.69
N PRO A 243 8.39 -26.28 -7.27
CA PRO A 243 9.20 -27.37 -6.78
C PRO A 243 10.69 -27.03 -6.87
N LYS A 244 11.52 -27.79 -6.15
CA LYS A 244 12.98 -27.62 -6.23
C LYS A 244 13.46 -27.80 -7.68
N PRO A 245 14.47 -27.03 -8.14
CA PRO A 245 14.95 -27.09 -9.52
C PRO A 245 15.46 -28.47 -9.96
N ASP A 246 15.92 -29.30 -9.02
CA ASP A 246 16.44 -30.65 -9.23
C ASP A 246 15.40 -31.76 -8.99
N ALA A 247 14.14 -31.39 -8.72
CA ALA A 247 13.07 -32.35 -8.49
C ALA A 247 12.75 -33.15 -9.76
N ILE A 248 12.83 -34.48 -9.67
CA ILE A 248 12.38 -35.38 -10.73
C ILE A 248 10.86 -35.53 -10.63
N LEU A 249 10.14 -34.88 -11.54
CA LEU A 249 8.69 -34.80 -11.54
C LEU A 249 8.08 -35.35 -12.83
N PRO A 250 6.90 -36.00 -12.74
CA PRO A 250 6.12 -36.34 -13.93
C PRO A 250 5.84 -35.11 -14.79
N GLN A 251 5.99 -35.25 -16.11
CA GLN A 251 5.70 -34.19 -17.08
C GLN A 251 4.21 -34.18 -17.43
N VAL A 252 3.38 -33.87 -16.43
CA VAL A 252 1.93 -33.81 -16.55
C VAL A 252 1.40 -32.56 -15.87
N ILE A 253 0.42 -31.92 -16.50
CA ILE A 253 -0.27 -30.78 -15.92
C ILE A 253 -1.02 -31.23 -14.66
N THR A 254 -0.99 -30.38 -13.63
CA THR A 254 -1.78 -30.57 -12.42
C THR A 254 -2.59 -29.34 -12.11
N TYR A 255 -3.70 -29.55 -11.42
CA TYR A 255 -4.56 -28.48 -10.94
C TYR A 255 -4.61 -28.55 -9.43
N LYS A 256 -4.39 -27.41 -8.76
CA LYS A 256 -4.71 -27.29 -7.33
C LYS A 256 -5.99 -26.50 -7.18
N THR A 257 -6.92 -27.08 -6.43
CA THR A 257 -8.20 -26.45 -6.10
C THR A 257 -8.18 -26.17 -4.60
N MET A 258 -8.25 -24.90 -4.24
CA MET A 258 -8.40 -24.44 -2.86
C MET A 258 -9.80 -23.90 -2.66
N THR A 259 -10.44 -24.27 -1.56
CA THR A 259 -11.68 -23.63 -1.11
C THR A 259 -11.40 -22.82 0.14
N ILE A 260 -11.83 -21.57 0.13
CA ILE A 260 -11.84 -20.69 1.29
C ILE A 260 -13.26 -20.35 1.70
N GLU A 261 -13.39 -19.95 2.96
CA GLU A 261 -14.60 -19.44 3.57
C GLU A 261 -14.39 -18.01 4.04
N ILE A 262 -15.33 -17.13 3.69
CA ILE A 262 -15.34 -15.72 4.10
C ILE A 262 -16.70 -15.43 4.74
N ASP A 263 -16.69 -14.81 5.92
CA ASP A 263 -17.92 -14.31 6.55
C ASP A 263 -18.43 -13.10 5.76
N LYS A 264 -19.71 -13.06 5.40
CA LYS A 264 -20.28 -11.97 4.57
C LYS A 264 -20.17 -10.60 5.23
N GLU A 265 -20.03 -10.53 6.55
CA GLU A 265 -19.77 -9.28 7.28
C GLU A 265 -18.43 -8.62 6.92
N GLN A 266 -17.47 -9.40 6.40
CA GLN A 266 -16.19 -8.88 5.89
C GLN A 266 -16.33 -8.33 4.47
N LEU A 267 -17.44 -8.60 3.78
CA LEU A 267 -17.66 -8.26 2.39
C LEU A 267 -18.54 -7.01 2.29
N THR A 268 -17.93 -5.89 1.91
CA THR A 268 -18.62 -4.59 1.80
C THR A 268 -19.17 -4.31 0.40
N GLN A 269 -18.95 -5.21 -0.54
CA GLN A 269 -19.37 -5.14 -1.94
C GLN A 269 -20.05 -6.45 -2.35
N GLY A 270 -21.15 -6.36 -3.10
CA GLY A 270 -21.96 -7.47 -3.59
C GLY A 270 -23.37 -7.55 -2.96
N PRO A 271 -24.22 -8.49 -3.41
CA PRO A 271 -24.04 -9.36 -4.58
C PRO A 271 -24.22 -8.62 -5.94
N PRO A 272 -23.65 -9.15 -7.06
CA PRO A 272 -22.81 -10.34 -7.13
C PRO A 272 -21.43 -10.12 -6.49
N TYR A 273 -20.92 -11.12 -5.78
CA TYR A 273 -19.57 -11.09 -5.24
C TYR A 273 -18.57 -11.53 -6.32
N VAL A 274 -17.72 -10.61 -6.76
CA VAL A 274 -16.75 -10.85 -7.83
C VAL A 274 -15.36 -11.03 -7.24
N PHE A 275 -14.68 -12.11 -7.61
CA PHE A 275 -13.30 -12.39 -7.19
C PHE A 275 -12.39 -12.54 -8.41
N THR A 276 -11.20 -11.96 -8.32
CA THR A 276 -10.14 -12.08 -9.33
C THR A 276 -8.84 -12.54 -8.67
N VAL A 277 -7.94 -13.17 -9.42
CA VAL A 277 -6.60 -13.52 -8.96
C VAL A 277 -5.62 -12.55 -9.60
N ASP A 278 -4.91 -11.76 -8.80
CA ASP A 278 -3.93 -10.80 -9.31
C ASP A 278 -2.61 -11.51 -9.66
N GLY A 279 -1.88 -10.97 -10.64
CA GLY A 279 -0.75 -11.63 -11.32
C GLY A 279 0.30 -12.23 -10.37
N ILE A 280 0.68 -13.49 -10.64
CA ILE A 280 1.59 -14.34 -9.88
C ILE A 280 2.87 -13.60 -9.46
N ARG A 281 3.01 -13.22 -8.18
CA ARG A 281 4.34 -12.96 -7.60
C ARG A 281 4.99 -14.32 -7.31
N GLN A 282 5.86 -14.77 -8.21
CA GLN A 282 6.76 -15.88 -7.91
C GLN A 282 7.74 -15.39 -6.83
N SER A 283 7.58 -15.87 -5.59
CA SER A 283 8.61 -15.66 -4.58
C SER A 283 9.80 -16.55 -4.94
N ILE A 284 10.75 -16.01 -5.69
CA ILE A 284 12.08 -16.60 -5.79
C ILE A 284 12.76 -16.28 -4.46
N ARG A 285 12.74 -17.24 -3.53
CA ARG A 285 13.67 -17.25 -2.40
C ARG A 285 15.00 -17.88 -2.81
#